data_AF-A0A800CL82-F1
#
_entry.id   AF-A0A800CL82-F1
#
_cell.length_a   1.000
_cell.length_b   1.000
_cell.length_c   1.000
_cell.angle_alpha   90.00
_cell.angle_beta   90.00
_cell.angle_gamma   90.00
#
_symmetry.space_group_name_H-M   'P 1'
#
loop_
_entity.id
_entity.type
_entity.pdbx_description
1 polymer ?
#
loop_
_entity_poly.entity_id
_entity_poly.type
_entity_poly.pdbx_seq_one_letter_code
_entity_poly.pdbx_strand_id
1 'polypeptide(L)' 'MPEGKRPNILWISFEDTNPTYGCYGDPIARTPNLDRLASEGGLYTRAFSTAG' A
#
# COMPACT_ATOMS: atom_id res chain seq x y z
N MET A 1 -1.33 18.68 11.87
CA MET A 1 -2.08 19.22 10.72
C MET A 1 -2.62 20.59 11.11
N PRO A 2 -2.57 21.62 10.25
CA PRO A 2 -3.24 22.88 10.54
C PRO A 2 -4.73 22.63 10.76
N GLU A 3 -5.30 23.19 11.83
CA GLU A 3 -6.73 23.07 12.14
C GLU A 3 -7.59 23.54 10.95
N GLY A 4 -8.56 22.72 10.55
CA GLY A 4 -9.54 23.07 9.51
C GLY A 4 -9.18 22.75 8.05
N LYS A 5 -7.97 22.25 7.73
CA LYS A 5 -7.68 21.77 6.37
C LYS A 5 -8.19 20.33 6.18
N ARG A 6 -9.16 20.17 5.27
CA ARG A 6 -9.62 18.83 4.82
C ARG A 6 -8.49 18.15 4.03
N PRO A 7 -8.15 16.89 4.32
CA PRO A 7 -7.14 16.18 3.56
C PRO A 7 -7.67 15.82 2.16
N ASN A 8 -6.77 15.75 1.20
CA ASN A 8 -7.05 15.06 -0.06
C ASN A 8 -6.96 13.54 0.18
N ILE A 9 -7.81 12.77 -0.49
CA ILE A 9 -7.79 11.31 -0.44
C ILE A 9 -7.45 10.81 -1.85
N LEU A 10 -6.39 10.01 -1.97
CA LEU A 10 -6.01 9.32 -3.19
C LEU A 10 -6.18 7.82 -2.96
N TRP A 11 -7.03 7.17 -3.77
CA TRP A 11 -7.23 5.73 -3.76
C TRP A 11 -6.54 5.11 -4.97
N ILE A 12 -5.55 4.26 -4.73
CA ILE A 12 -4.82 3.53 -5.77
C ILE A 12 -5.22 2.07 -5.66
N SER A 13 -5.76 1.50 -6.74
CA SER A 13 -6.10 0.09 -6.85
C SER A 13 -5.23 -0.55 -7.92
N PHE A 14 -4.86 -1.82 -7.71
CA PHE A 14 -4.17 -2.62 -8.70
C PHE A 14 -5.07 -3.81 -9.09
N GLU A 15 -5.10 -4.13 -10.38
CA GLU A 15 -5.82 -5.30 -10.90
C GLU A 15 -4.90 -6.52 -10.92
N ASP A 16 -5.44 -7.71 -10.67
CA ASP A 16 -4.72 -8.99 -10.74
C ASP A 16 -3.42 -9.04 -9.92
N THR A 17 -3.47 -8.59 -8.67
CA THR A 17 -2.28 -8.52 -7.81
C THR A 17 -2.28 -9.51 -6.65
N ASN A 18 -1.07 -10.00 -6.36
CA ASN A 18 -0.72 -10.72 -5.15
C ASN A 18 0.19 -9.83 -4.29
N PRO A 19 0.41 -10.14 -3.00
CA PRO A 19 1.34 -9.41 -2.12
C PRO A 19 2.83 -9.70 -2.47
N THR A 20 3.16 -9.81 -3.75
CA THR A 20 4.54 -9.98 -4.27
C THR A 20 5.20 -8.61 -4.40
N TYR A 21 5.42 -7.96 -3.26
CA TYR A 21 6.02 -6.63 -3.17
C TYR A 21 7.15 -6.61 -2.13
N GLY A 22 8.10 -5.68 -2.30
CA GLY A 22 9.24 -5.55 -1.38
C GLY A 22 8.80 -5.31 0.06
N CYS A 23 7.80 -4.46 0.29
CA CYS A 23 7.22 -4.22 1.62
C CYS A 23 6.55 -5.44 2.26
N TYR A 24 6.20 -6.47 1.50
CA TYR A 24 5.70 -7.74 2.01
C TYR A 24 6.80 -8.81 2.14
N GLY A 25 8.06 -8.46 1.88
CA GLY A 25 9.21 -9.34 2.05
C GLY A 25 9.59 -10.14 0.80
N ASP A 26 9.06 -9.80 -0.37
CA ASP A 26 9.50 -10.40 -1.63
C ASP A 26 10.95 -9.98 -1.95
N PRO A 27 11.91 -10.93 -2.05
CA PRO A 27 13.33 -10.61 -2.24
C PRO A 27 13.69 -10.19 -3.68
N ILE A 28 12.78 -10.35 -4.64
CA ILE A 28 13.00 -10.06 -6.06
C ILE A 28 12.25 -8.80 -6.49
N ALA A 29 11.10 -8.52 -5.87
CA ALA A 29 10.27 -7.36 -6.20
C ALA A 29 11.04 -6.04 -6.09
N ARG A 30 10.94 -5.21 -7.14
CA ARG A 30 11.51 -3.86 -7.17
C ARG A 30 10.38 -2.84 -7.16
N THR A 31 9.87 -2.54 -5.97
CA THR A 31 8.71 -1.66 -5.76
C THR A 31 9.00 -0.43 -4.88
N PRO A 32 10.07 0.33 -5.16
CA PRO A 32 10.61 1.33 -4.20
C PRO A 32 9.59 2.41 -3.80
N ASN A 33 8.67 2.78 -4.69
CA ASN A 33 7.63 3.77 -4.38
C ASN A 33 6.56 3.21 -3.43
N LEU A 34 6.17 1.94 -3.63
CA LEU A 34 5.21 1.25 -2.76
C LEU A 34 5.87 0.91 -1.41
N ASP A 35 7.14 0.54 -1.43
CA ASP A 35 7.90 0.23 -0.22
C ASP A 35 8.07 1.47 0.65
N ARG A 36 8.35 2.63 0.04
CA ARG A 36 8.37 3.93 0.73
C ARG A 36 6.99 4.32 1.25
N LEU A 37 5.92 4.09 0.47
CA LEU A 37 4.56 4.37 0.93
C LEU A 37 4.20 3.52 2.17
N ALA A 38 4.61 2.25 2.19
CA ALA A 38 4.39 1.37 3.33
C ALA A 38 5.18 1.78 4.58
N SER A 39 6.41 2.29 4.43
CA SER A 39 7.24 2.74 5.56
C SER A 39 6.80 4.09 6.15
N GLU A 40 6.15 4.95 5.36
CA GLU A 40 5.59 6.24 5.80
C GLU A 40 4.16 6.10 6.38
N GLY A 41 3.58 4.90 6.32
CA GLY A 41 2.17 4.65 6.67
C GLY A 41 1.94 3.35 7.43
N GLY A 42 0.76 2.77 7.22
CA GLY A 42 0.39 1.47 7.78
C GLY A 42 0.44 0.38 6.71
N LEU A 43 1.00 -0.78 7.06
CA LEU A 43 1.02 -1.98 6.21
C LEU A 43 0.11 -3.05 6.81
N TYR A 44 -0.89 -3.50 6.04
CA TYR A 44 -1.80 -4.56 6.45
C TYR A 44 -1.32 -5.91 5.95
N THR A 45 -0.74 -6.74 6.83
CA THR A 45 -0.22 -8.07 6.46
C THR A 45 -1.28 -9.15 6.31
N ARG A 46 -2.55 -8.83 6.61
CA ARG A 46 -3.70 -9.75 6.60
C ARG A 46 -4.93 -9.09 5.98
N ALA A 47 -4.79 -8.53 4.78
CA ALA A 47 -5.89 -7.97 4.00
C ALA A 47 -6.40 -9.01 2.98
N PHE A 48 -7.71 -9.27 2.97
CA PHE A 48 -8.35 -10.26 2.09
C PHE A 48 -9.52 -9.61 1.36
N SER A 49 -9.72 -9.98 0.09
CA SER A 49 -10.93 -9.63 -0.65
C SER A 49 -12.10 -10.52 -0.22
N THR A 50 -13.33 -10.03 -0.35
CA THR A 50 -14.55 -10.83 -0.12
C THR A 50 -14.88 -11.76 -1.29
N ALA A 51 -14.30 -11.51 -2.46
CA ALA A 51 -14.46 -12.29 -3.68
C ALA A 51 -13.22 -12.15 -4.59
N GLY A 52 -13.02 -13.11 -5.49
CA GLY A 52 -12.02 -13.06 -6.56
C GLY A 52 -12.70 -12.92 -7.91
#